data_AF-A0A816WAU0-F1
#
_entry.id   AF-A0A816WAU0-F1
#
_cell.length_a   1.000
_cell.length_b   1.000
_cell.length_c   1.000
_cell.angle_alpha   90.00
_cell.angle_beta   90.00
_cell.angle_gamma   90.00
#
_symmetry.space_group_name_H-M   'P 1'
#
loop_
_entity.id
_entity.type
_entity.pdbx_description
1 polymer ?
#
loop_
_entity_poly.entity_id
_entity_poly.type
_entity_poly.pdbx_seq_one_letter_code
_entity_poly.pdbx_strand_id
1 'polypeptide(L)'
;MVNYLRQFTKKPSYEPYYLPFNSINPLRMKKNIVFTMLLRAIRYCSTFQAYLNQREKLRMALLMNKHPNKFIDEQFNDVLLRWNIDRPLTFNNYANYREKVPIEYGKKMFAHFTYCSSMKKFSSKFHVLWNEYFGQSL
;
A
#
# COMPACT_ATOMS: atom_id res chain seq x y z
N MET A 1 11.94 28.95 -25.12
CA MET A 1 10.63 28.32 -24.86
C MET A 1 10.89 26.83 -24.54
N VAL A 2 11.29 26.53 -23.30
CA VAL A 2 11.96 25.27 -22.94
C VAL A 2 11.11 24.48 -21.94
N ASN A 3 10.74 23.26 -22.34
CA ASN A 3 10.45 22.07 -21.52
C ASN A 3 9.54 22.20 -20.28
N TYR A 4 8.22 22.06 -20.48
CA TYR A 4 7.29 21.67 -19.39
C TYR A 4 6.93 20.16 -19.38
N LEU A 5 7.58 19.33 -20.19
CA LEU A 5 7.29 17.88 -20.31
C LEU A 5 8.31 16.97 -19.59
N ARG A 6 8.97 17.43 -18.52
CA ARG A 6 9.91 16.60 -17.74
C ARG A 6 9.74 16.76 -16.23
N GLN A 7 8.61 16.32 -15.68
CA GLN A 7 8.51 16.00 -14.24
C GLN A 7 7.78 14.68 -13.96
N PHE A 8 7.73 13.76 -14.93
CA PHE A 8 7.49 12.33 -14.66
C PHE A 8 8.81 11.65 -14.23
N THR A 9 9.53 12.24 -13.27
CA THR A 9 10.67 11.55 -12.66
C THR A 9 10.13 10.35 -11.88
N LYS A 10 10.60 9.17 -12.29
CA LYS A 10 10.35 7.85 -11.70
C LYS A 10 10.17 7.94 -10.18
N LYS A 11 8.92 7.96 -9.71
CA LYS A 11 8.63 7.83 -8.28
C LYS A 11 8.76 6.35 -7.90
N PRO A 12 9.37 6.04 -6.75
CA PRO A 12 9.40 4.66 -6.27
C PRO A 12 7.97 4.16 -6.14
N SER A 13 7.66 3.08 -6.87
CA SER A 13 6.31 2.50 -6.97
C SER A 13 5.74 2.01 -5.62
N TYR A 14 6.55 2.05 -4.56
CA TYR A 14 6.23 1.60 -3.21
C TYR A 14 5.50 2.64 -2.36
N GLU A 15 5.73 3.95 -2.57
CA GLU A 15 5.14 5.00 -1.75
C GLU A 15 3.86 5.58 -2.39
N PRO A 16 2.74 5.61 -1.67
CA PRO A 16 1.51 6.19 -2.17
C PRO A 16 1.69 7.69 -2.39
N TYR A 17 1.50 8.11 -3.64
CA TYR A 17 1.55 9.53 -3.99
C TYR A 17 0.24 10.20 -3.61
N TYR A 18 0.27 11.03 -2.57
CA TYR A 18 -0.87 11.85 -2.17
C TYR A 18 -0.94 13.10 -3.03
N LEU A 19 -2.06 13.27 -3.75
CA LEU A 19 -2.30 14.44 -4.56
C LEU A 19 -2.69 15.64 -3.69
N PRO A 20 -2.15 16.85 -3.92
CA PRO A 20 -2.61 18.06 -3.26
C PRO A 20 -4.11 18.29 -3.49
N PHE A 21 -4.84 18.73 -2.47
CA PHE A 21 -6.29 18.94 -2.56
C PHE A 21 -6.67 19.97 -3.64
N ASN A 22 -5.87 21.04 -3.78
CA ASN A 22 -6.10 22.11 -4.77
C ASN A 22 -5.52 21.81 -6.16
N SER A 23 -5.00 20.60 -6.40
CA SER A 23 -4.48 20.25 -7.73
C SER A 23 -5.60 20.12 -8.77
N ILE A 24 -5.26 20.29 -10.06
CA ILE A 24 -6.15 20.17 -11.23
C ILE A 24 -6.80 18.77 -11.32
N ASN A 25 -6.23 17.78 -10.63
CA ASN A 25 -6.70 16.40 -10.69
C ASN A 25 -8.16 16.25 -10.21
N PRO A 26 -8.94 15.36 -10.84
CA PRO A 26 -10.32 15.08 -10.46
C PRO A 26 -10.47 14.69 -8.99
N LEU A 27 -11.55 15.15 -8.35
CA LEU A 27 -11.90 14.76 -6.97
C LEU A 27 -12.02 13.24 -6.82
N ARG A 28 -12.55 12.53 -7.83
CA ARG A 28 -12.63 11.07 -7.84
C ARG A 28 -11.27 10.40 -7.61
N MET A 29 -10.19 10.93 -8.20
CA MET A 29 -8.84 10.37 -7.99
C MET A 29 -8.35 10.60 -6.56
N LYS A 30 -8.56 11.81 -6.03
CA LYS A 30 -8.19 12.16 -4.64
C LYS A 30 -8.91 11.25 -3.63
N LYS A 31 -10.23 11.05 -3.82
CA LYS A 31 -11.04 10.10 -3.04
C LYS A 31 -10.51 8.66 -3.15
N ASN A 32 -10.18 8.22 -4.37
CA ASN A 32 -9.69 6.86 -4.60
C ASN A 32 -8.32 6.59 -3.92
N ILE A 33 -7.43 7.58 -3.86
CA ILE A 33 -6.17 7.45 -3.11
C ILE A 33 -6.44 7.18 -1.63
N VAL A 34 -7.35 7.93 -1.01
CA VAL A 34 -7.74 7.70 0.39
C VAL A 34 -8.35 6.32 0.56
N PHE A 35 -9.28 5.97 -0.33
CA PHE A 35 -9.98 4.68 -0.30
C PHE A 35 -9.02 3.50 -0.36
N THR A 36 -8.18 3.46 -1.40
CA THR A 36 -7.22 2.38 -1.62
C THR A 36 -6.22 2.25 -0.48
N MET A 37 -5.74 3.37 0.06
CA MET A 37 -4.77 3.36 1.15
C MET A 37 -5.36 2.87 2.47
N LEU A 38 -6.55 3.34 2.83
CA LEU A 38 -7.19 2.93 4.06
C LEU A 38 -7.64 1.46 3.98
N LEU A 39 -8.20 1.04 2.85
CA LEU A 39 -8.57 -0.36 2.62
C LEU A 39 -7.35 -1.29 2.70
N ARG A 40 -6.22 -0.88 2.10
CA ARG A 40 -4.95 -1.61 2.22
C ARG A 40 -4.51 -1.73 3.68
N ALA A 41 -4.62 -0.65 4.46
CA ALA A 41 -4.26 -0.68 5.87
C ALA A 41 -5.13 -1.67 6.67
N ILE A 42 -6.44 -1.70 6.42
CA ILE A 42 -7.38 -2.63 7.07
C ILE A 42 -7.08 -4.08 6.70
N ARG A 43 -6.81 -4.36 5.42
CA ARG A 43 -6.62 -5.74 4.94
C ARG A 43 -5.28 -6.35 5.32
N TYR A 44 -4.20 -5.55 5.24
CA TYR A 44 -2.83 -6.09 5.30
C TYR A 44 -2.09 -5.81 6.61
N CYS A 45 -2.56 -4.94 7.48
CA CYS A 45 -1.88 -4.76 8.77
C CYS A 45 -2.12 -6.00 9.65
N SER A 46 -1.02 -6.58 10.14
CA SER A 46 -1.03 -7.80 10.95
C SER A 46 -1.71 -7.60 12.30
N THR A 47 -1.56 -6.41 12.90
CA THR A 47 -2.14 -6.03 14.19
C THR A 47 -3.00 -4.77 14.07
N PHE A 48 -3.94 -4.62 15.01
CA PHE A 48 -4.76 -3.42 15.11
C PHE A 48 -3.90 -2.16 15.35
N GLN A 49 -2.83 -2.27 16.14
CA GLN A 49 -1.90 -1.16 16.35
C GLN A 49 -1.18 -0.74 15.06
N ALA A 50 -0.77 -1.71 14.23
CA ALA A 50 -0.18 -1.42 12.93
C ALA A 50 -1.17 -0.69 12.01
N TYR A 51 -2.45 -1.10 12.04
CA TYR A 51 -3.52 -0.39 11.33
C TYR A 51 -3.69 1.05 11.83
N LEU A 52 -3.76 1.28 13.14
CA LEU A 52 -3.86 2.63 13.71
C LEU A 52 -2.70 3.51 13.28
N ASN A 53 -1.47 2.99 13.34
CA ASN A 53 -0.29 3.71 12.91
C ASN A 53 -0.34 4.07 11.42
N GLN A 54 -0.83 3.16 10.56
CA GLN A 54 -1.00 3.44 9.12
C GLN A 54 -2.12 4.44 8.85
N ARG A 55 -3.24 4.36 9.58
CA ARG A 55 -4.35 5.32 9.50
C ARG A 55 -3.91 6.73 9.88
N GLU A 56 -3.13 6.88 10.95
CA GLU A 56 -2.60 8.19 11.36
C GLU A 56 -1.56 8.72 10.37
N LYS A 57 -0.67 7.87 9.86
CA LYS A 57 0.26 8.25 8.77
C LYS A 57 -0.49 8.76 7.54
N LEU A 58 -1.58 8.08 7.15
CA LEU A 58 -2.44 8.50 6.05
C LEU A 58 -3.09 9.87 6.35
N ARG A 59 -3.66 10.05 7.54
CA ARG A 59 -4.27 11.33 7.97
C ARG A 59 -3.26 12.47 7.88
N MET A 60 -2.07 12.27 8.44
CA MET A 60 -0.99 13.25 8.39
C MET A 60 -0.58 13.59 6.97
N ALA A 61 -0.43 12.58 6.10
CA ALA A 61 -0.06 12.81 4.71
C ALA A 61 -1.12 13.63 3.95
N LEU A 62 -2.40 13.39 4.21
CA LEU A 62 -3.50 14.16 3.61
C LEU A 62 -3.54 15.61 4.12
N LEU A 63 -3.32 15.82 5.42
CA LEU A 63 -3.23 17.16 6.02
C LEU A 63 -2.08 17.97 5.42
N MET A 64 -0.91 17.36 5.28
CA MET A 64 0.25 17.98 4.63
C MET A 64 -0.02 18.33 3.15
N ASN A 65 -0.94 17.60 2.50
CA ASN A 65 -1.42 17.86 1.15
C ASN A 65 -2.64 18.81 1.08
N LYS A 66 -2.90 19.55 2.18
CA LYS A 66 -3.98 20.56 2.31
C LYS A 66 -5.39 19.99 2.13
N HIS A 67 -5.61 18.71 2.44
CA HIS A 67 -6.96 18.14 2.48
C HIS A 67 -7.72 18.66 3.71
N PRO A 68 -8.97 19.12 3.58
CA PRO A 68 -9.78 19.55 4.72
C PRO A 68 -10.02 18.40 5.71
N ASN A 69 -9.99 18.66 7.02
CA ASN A 69 -10.28 17.66 8.06
C ASN A 69 -11.61 16.94 7.82
N LYS A 70 -12.68 17.72 7.55
CA LYS A 70 -14.02 17.19 7.28
C LYS A 70 -14.02 16.22 6.09
N PHE A 71 -13.30 16.55 5.02
CA PHE A 71 -13.17 15.67 3.86
C PHE A 71 -12.45 14.36 4.22
N ILE A 72 -11.38 14.42 5.02
CA ILE A 72 -10.66 13.22 5.46
C ILE A 72 -11.58 12.30 6.28
N ASP A 73 -12.32 12.87 7.24
CA ASP A 73 -13.23 12.12 8.09
C ASP A 73 -14.38 11.49 7.28
N GLU A 74 -14.97 12.23 6.35
CA GLU A 74 -15.97 11.73 5.40
C GLU A 74 -15.40 10.56 4.59
N GLN A 75 -14.20 10.69 4.02
CA GLN A 75 -13.61 9.64 3.21
C GLN A 75 -13.20 8.41 4.03
N PHE A 76 -12.80 8.58 5.28
CA PHE A 76 -12.51 7.46 6.18
C PHE A 76 -13.78 6.68 6.51
N ASN A 77 -14.87 7.39 6.81
CA ASN A 77 -16.17 6.77 7.07
C ASN A 77 -16.73 6.10 5.80
N ASP A 78 -16.62 6.74 4.64
CA ASP A 78 -17.04 6.17 3.35
C ASP A 78 -16.37 4.81 3.09
N VAL A 79 -15.10 4.64 3.44
CA VAL A 79 -14.37 3.36 3.28
C VAL A 79 -14.98 2.28 4.17
N LEU A 80 -15.25 2.60 5.44
CA LEU A 80 -15.84 1.65 6.39
C LEU A 80 -17.24 1.23 5.95
N LEU A 81 -18.07 2.19 5.54
CA LEU A 81 -19.42 1.96 5.04
C LEU A 81 -19.43 1.09 3.78
N ARG A 82 -18.59 1.41 2.79
CA ARG A 82 -18.48 0.63 1.54
C ARG A 82 -18.04 -0.82 1.76
N TRP A 83 -17.41 -1.11 2.90
CA TRP A 83 -16.91 -2.44 3.22
C TRP A 83 -17.75 -3.13 4.30
N ASN A 84 -18.99 -2.66 4.53
CA ASN A 84 -19.95 -3.20 5.50
C ASN A 84 -19.38 -3.28 6.93
N ILE A 85 -18.56 -2.30 7.30
CA ILE A 85 -18.01 -2.16 8.66
C ILE A 85 -18.91 -1.19 9.42
N ASP A 86 -20.04 -1.70 9.92
CA ASP A 86 -21.08 -0.88 10.56
C ASP A 86 -20.72 -0.47 11.99
N ARG A 87 -19.65 -1.05 12.55
CA ARG A 87 -19.16 -0.78 13.90
C ARG A 87 -17.73 -0.26 13.85
N PRO A 88 -17.32 0.64 14.76
CA PRO A 88 -15.94 1.08 14.85
C PRO A 88 -14.98 -0.11 14.93
N LEU A 89 -13.87 -0.04 14.19
CA LEU A 89 -12.80 -1.02 14.30
C LEU A 89 -12.15 -0.90 15.69
N THR A 90 -12.08 -2.02 16.38
CA THR A 90 -11.48 -2.18 17.70
C THR A 90 -10.49 -3.32 17.67
N PHE A 91 -9.65 -3.42 18.71
CA PHE A 91 -8.73 -4.55 18.86
C PHE A 91 -9.43 -5.91 18.75
N ASN A 92 -10.66 -6.02 19.28
CA ASN A 92 -11.43 -7.27 19.34
C ASN A 92 -12.04 -7.69 18.00
N ASN A 93 -12.46 -6.73 17.15
CA ASN A 93 -13.15 -7.04 15.89
C ASN A 93 -12.26 -6.91 14.64
N TYR A 94 -11.11 -6.24 14.74
CA TYR A 94 -10.23 -5.98 13.60
C TYR A 94 -9.78 -7.25 12.88
N ALA A 95 -9.57 -8.33 13.62
CA ALA A 95 -9.14 -9.62 13.07
C ALA A 95 -10.13 -10.24 12.07
N ASN A 96 -11.40 -9.81 12.08
CA ASN A 96 -12.45 -10.29 11.17
C ASN A 96 -12.39 -9.62 9.79
N TYR A 97 -11.78 -8.42 9.70
CA TYR A 97 -11.74 -7.61 8.48
C TYR A 97 -10.39 -7.65 7.78
N ARG A 98 -9.34 -8.15 8.45
CA ARG A 98 -8.05 -8.40 7.81
C ARG A 98 -8.17 -9.61 6.89
N GLU A 99 -7.54 -9.54 5.72
CA GLU A 99 -7.39 -10.72 4.91
C GLU A 99 -6.27 -11.59 5.49
N LYS A 100 -6.64 -12.75 6.01
CA LYS A 100 -5.70 -13.85 6.15
C LYS A 100 -5.59 -14.49 4.77
N VAL A 101 -4.60 -14.11 3.98
CA VAL A 101 -4.19 -14.94 2.85
C VAL A 101 -3.45 -16.13 3.47
N PRO A 102 -4.01 -17.36 3.46
CA PRO A 102 -3.27 -18.51 3.93
C PRO A 102 -2.08 -18.71 2.98
N ILE A 103 -0.87 -18.59 3.53
CA ILE A 103 0.35 -18.89 2.78
C ILE A 103 0.54 -20.40 2.87
N GLU A 104 0.25 -21.12 1.79
CA GLU A 104 0.64 -22.51 1.64
C GLU A 104 2.16 -22.57 1.42
N TYR A 105 2.93 -22.63 2.52
CA TYR A 105 4.39 -22.63 2.50
C TYR A 105 5.00 -23.76 1.64
N GLY A 106 4.25 -24.84 1.38
CA GLY A 106 4.66 -25.93 0.49
C GLY A 106 4.34 -25.72 -1.00
N LYS A 107 3.53 -24.74 -1.38
CA LYS A 107 3.14 -24.48 -2.78
C LYS A 107 3.44 -23.07 -3.29
N LYS A 108 3.55 -22.08 -2.39
CA LYS A 108 3.71 -20.67 -2.76
C LYS A 108 4.77 -20.01 -1.90
N MET A 109 5.81 -19.50 -2.54
CA MET A 109 6.84 -18.67 -1.92
C MET A 109 6.61 -17.20 -2.34
N PHE A 110 6.46 -16.31 -1.37
CA PHE A 110 6.45 -14.86 -1.62
C PHE A 110 7.85 -14.31 -1.37
N ALA A 111 8.54 -13.91 -2.44
CA ALA A 111 9.81 -13.21 -2.35
C ALA A 111 9.58 -11.71 -2.62
N HIS A 112 9.76 -10.88 -1.60
CA HIS A 112 9.76 -9.42 -1.75
C HIS A 112 11.20 -8.93 -1.97
N PHE A 113 11.47 -8.40 -3.14
CA PHE A 113 12.77 -7.83 -3.48
C PHE A 113 12.75 -6.32 -3.36
N THR A 114 13.52 -5.79 -2.42
CA THR A 114 13.75 -4.36 -2.32
C THR A 114 15.02 -4.04 -3.11
N TYR A 115 14.92 -3.18 -4.14
CA TYR A 115 16.03 -2.90 -5.05
C TYR A 115 17.15 -2.15 -4.31
N CYS A 116 18.17 -2.87 -3.86
CA CYS A 116 19.37 -2.34 -3.25
C CYS A 116 20.59 -2.54 -4.17
N SER A 117 21.68 -1.80 -3.92
CA SER A 117 22.89 -1.84 -4.74
C SER A 117 23.50 -3.25 -4.86
N SER A 118 23.28 -4.10 -3.86
CA SER A 118 23.69 -5.52 -3.85
C SER A 118 22.83 -6.42 -4.75
N MET A 119 21.64 -5.99 -5.19
CA MET A 119 20.80 -6.75 -6.14
C MET A 119 21.32 -6.77 -7.58
N LYS A 120 22.35 -5.98 -7.92
CA LYS A 120 22.97 -6.02 -9.26
C LYS A 120 23.42 -7.42 -9.68
N LYS A 121 23.82 -8.26 -8.72
CA LYS A 121 24.24 -9.65 -8.96
C LYS A 121 23.14 -10.68 -8.61
N PHE A 122 21.91 -10.23 -8.32
CA PHE A 122 20.85 -11.13 -7.88
C PHE A 122 20.50 -12.17 -8.94
N SER A 123 20.29 -11.75 -10.20
CA SER A 123 19.89 -12.68 -11.26
C SER A 123 20.89 -13.80 -11.47
N SER A 124 22.20 -13.49 -11.45
CA SER A 124 23.24 -14.52 -11.62
C SER A 124 23.32 -15.44 -10.41
N LYS A 125 23.29 -14.91 -9.18
CA LYS A 125 23.30 -15.72 -7.96
C LYS A 125 22.06 -16.59 -7.81
N PHE A 126 20.88 -16.04 -8.13
CA PHE A 126 19.62 -16.77 -8.12
C PHE A 126 19.66 -17.91 -9.13
N HIS A 127 20.16 -17.70 -10.35
CA HIS A 127 20.28 -18.77 -11.34
C HIS A 127 21.25 -19.87 -10.90
N VAL A 128 22.40 -19.50 -10.30
CA VAL A 128 23.34 -20.49 -9.76
C VAL A 128 22.68 -21.35 -8.69
N LEU A 129 22.04 -20.72 -7.69
CA LEU A 129 21.31 -21.43 -6.64
C LEU A 129 20.16 -22.25 -7.20
N TRP A 130 19.40 -21.70 -8.14
CA TRP A 130 18.28 -22.42 -8.74
C TRP A 130 18.74 -23.69 -9.43
N ASN A 131 19.83 -23.62 -10.21
CA ASN A 131 20.39 -24.79 -10.87
C ASN A 131 21.01 -25.79 -9.87
N GLU A 132 21.63 -25.32 -8.80
CA GLU A 132 22.21 -26.17 -7.74
C GLU A 132 21.13 -27.02 -7.05
N TYR A 133 20.00 -26.41 -6.71
CA TYR A 133 18.95 -27.09 -5.92
C TYR A 133 17.84 -27.72 -6.77
N PHE A 134 17.59 -27.22 -7.99
CA PHE A 134 16.46 -27.64 -8.82
C PHE A 134 16.86 -28.01 -10.26
N GLY A 135 18.12 -27.82 -10.65
CA GLY A 135 18.59 -28.09 -12.02
C GLY A 135 18.77 -29.57 -12.34
N GLN A 136 18.88 -30.44 -11.33
CA GLN A 136 19.00 -31.89 -11.50
C GLN A 136 17.64 -32.62 -11.49
N SER A 137 16.52 -31.89 -11.47
CA SER A 137 15.16 -32.44 -11.33
C SER A 137 14.42 -32.64 -12.66
N LEU A 138 15.13 -32.78 -13.78
CA LEU A 138 14.57 -33.08 -15.11
C LEU A 138 15.31 -34.25 -15.76
#